data_AF-A0A7K3Y4N4-F1
#
_entry.id   AF-A0A7K3Y4N4-F1
#
_cell.length_a   1.000
_cell.length_b   1.000
_cell.length_c   1.000
_cell.angle_alpha   90.00
_cell.angle_beta   90.00
_cell.angle_gamma   90.00
#
_symmetry.space_group_name_H-M   'P 1'
#
loop_
_entity.id
_entity.type
_entity.pdbx_description
1 polymer ?
#
loop_
_entity_poly.entity_id
_entity_poly.type
_entity_poly.pdbx_seq_one_letter_code
_entity_poly.pdbx_strand_id
1 'polypeptide(L)'
;MNRHDEQAAERSRAMGGQESDLESFIYTDSAPAGPVSITTISYDGSRVDEQTQVLPESLPDLTLRPAVTWIDVDGVHDGDLLRTIGDVLGIHPLTLEDIENTRQRPKIEDHGDYLYVAIRMLFPGSDDRFRSEQVSLVLGNRYVITFQERPGDLFDHIRERLRAGTGRFRTAGADYLFYALLDTIIDGYFTVIEVFWERIEGVEEEVIAEPDKETLQAIYALKRSLIAFQRVVWPLRDVAVELERGESSLIGDATLVYFRDAYDHT
;
A
#
# COMPACT_ATOMS: atom_id res chain seq x y z
N MET A 1 20.78 38.52 8.80
CA MET A 1 20.58 37.06 8.64
C MET A 1 21.04 36.43 9.93
N ASN A 2 20.11 35.91 10.74
CA ASN A 2 20.41 35.48 12.10
C ASN A 2 21.04 34.08 12.10
N ARG A 3 21.96 33.80 13.03
CA ARG A 3 22.60 32.46 13.21
C ARG A 3 21.59 31.31 13.36
N HIS A 4 20.37 31.59 13.79
CA HIS A 4 19.28 30.62 13.87
C HIS A 4 18.74 30.21 12.49
N ASP A 5 18.70 31.12 11.51
CA ASP A 5 18.23 30.84 10.16
C ASP A 5 19.27 30.03 9.36
N GLU A 6 20.57 30.29 9.59
CA GLU A 6 21.67 29.50 9.02
C GLU A 6 21.69 28.06 9.56
N GLN A 7 21.49 27.84 10.87
CA GLN A 7 21.42 26.50 11.45
C GLN A 7 20.17 25.72 10.99
N ALA A 8 19.04 26.39 10.78
CA ALA A 8 17.83 25.74 10.23
C ALA A 8 18.02 25.36 8.76
N ALA A 9 18.66 26.22 7.96
CA ALA A 9 18.99 25.95 6.56
C ALA A 9 20.05 24.84 6.40
N GLU A 10 21.06 24.77 7.27
CA GLU A 10 22.05 23.67 7.28
C GLU A 10 21.43 22.34 7.72
N ARG A 11 20.52 22.34 8.70
CA ARG A 11 19.79 21.13 9.10
C ARG A 11 18.85 20.63 8.00
N SER A 12 18.16 21.54 7.29
CA SER A 12 17.30 21.20 6.16
C SER A 12 18.12 20.69 4.96
N ARG A 13 19.30 21.24 4.68
CA ARG A 13 20.22 20.73 3.66
C ARG A 13 20.85 19.38 4.03
N ALA A 14 21.19 19.18 5.30
CA ALA A 14 21.73 17.91 5.79
C ALA A 14 20.66 16.79 5.80
N MET A 15 19.43 17.11 6.19
CA MET A 15 18.29 16.20 6.07
C MET A 15 17.96 15.88 4.61
N GLY A 16 17.93 16.88 3.71
CA GLY A 16 17.69 16.65 2.28
C GLY A 16 18.78 15.81 1.60
N GLY A 17 20.05 15.96 2.01
CA GLY A 17 21.15 15.10 1.54
C GLY A 17 21.06 13.68 2.07
N GLN A 18 20.62 13.48 3.32
CA GLN A 18 20.37 12.14 3.89
C GLN A 18 19.10 11.47 3.34
N GLU A 19 18.08 12.24 2.97
CA GLU A 19 16.87 11.75 2.30
C GLU A 19 17.20 11.26 0.89
N SER A 20 17.93 12.04 0.10
CA SER A 20 18.41 11.65 -1.25
C SER A 20 19.27 10.38 -1.24
N ASP A 21 20.11 10.17 -0.21
CA ASP A 21 20.96 8.98 -0.11
C ASP A 21 20.16 7.72 0.27
N LEU A 22 19.10 7.86 1.06
CA LEU A 22 18.25 6.74 1.49
C LEU A 22 17.22 6.35 0.42
N GLU A 23 16.78 7.30 -0.41
CA GLU A 23 15.97 7.01 -1.59
C GLU A 23 16.69 6.09 -2.58
N SER A 24 18.03 6.07 -2.62
CA SER A 24 18.79 5.13 -3.46
C SER A 24 18.60 3.64 -3.08
N PHE A 25 18.10 3.37 -1.86
CA PHE A 25 17.80 2.02 -1.36
C PHE A 25 16.33 1.64 -1.49
N ILE A 26 15.47 2.62 -1.81
CA ILE A 26 14.07 2.44 -2.14
C ILE A 26 13.96 2.55 -3.66
N TYR A 27 13.83 1.43 -4.35
CA TYR A 27 13.57 1.49 -5.78
C TYR A 27 12.10 1.91 -5.98
N THR A 28 11.85 3.21 -6.11
CA THR A 28 10.59 3.73 -6.64
C THR A 28 10.79 3.88 -8.13
N ASP A 29 10.44 2.82 -8.84
CA ASP A 29 10.73 2.71 -10.26
C ASP A 29 9.98 3.82 -11.02
N SER A 30 10.71 4.76 -11.61
CA SER A 30 10.15 5.73 -12.57
C SER A 30 9.87 5.05 -13.92
N ALA A 31 9.20 3.90 -13.87
CA ALA A 31 8.87 3.12 -15.05
C ALA A 31 7.95 3.96 -15.98
N PRO A 32 8.09 3.80 -17.30
CA PRO A 32 7.15 4.42 -18.23
C PRO A 32 5.72 4.00 -17.87
N ALA A 33 4.80 4.96 -17.94
CA ALA A 33 3.36 4.76 -17.77
C ALA A 33 2.91 3.43 -18.41
N GLY A 34 2.61 2.44 -17.56
CA GLY A 34 2.02 1.17 -17.98
C GLY A 34 0.61 1.40 -18.54
N PRO A 35 0.00 0.39 -19.18
CA PRO A 35 -1.38 0.52 -19.63
C PRO A 35 -2.29 0.78 -18.43
N VAL A 36 -3.08 1.85 -18.51
CA VAL A 36 -4.13 2.15 -17.54
C VAL A 36 -5.23 1.10 -17.68
N SER A 37 -5.68 0.53 -16.57
CA SER A 37 -6.75 -0.47 -16.61
C SER A 37 -7.67 -0.39 -15.41
N ILE A 38 -8.95 -0.69 -15.62
CA ILE A 38 -9.92 -0.90 -14.56
C ILE A 38 -10.42 -2.33 -14.68
N THR A 39 -10.20 -3.10 -13.63
CA THR A 39 -10.79 -4.42 -13.44
C THR A 39 -11.82 -4.33 -12.34
N THR A 40 -12.95 -5.02 -12.48
CA THR A 40 -13.96 -5.11 -11.43
C THR A 40 -14.27 -6.56 -11.13
N ILE A 41 -14.39 -6.89 -9.84
CA ILE A 41 -14.83 -8.20 -9.35
C ILE A 41 -16.04 -7.95 -8.45
N SER A 42 -17.23 -8.20 -8.98
CA SER A 42 -18.49 -8.12 -8.23
C SER A 42 -18.89 -9.50 -7.74
N TYR A 43 -19.23 -9.64 -6.45
CA TYR A 43 -19.55 -10.94 -5.88
C TYR A 43 -20.60 -10.89 -4.79
N ASP A 44 -21.26 -12.03 -4.62
CA ASP A 44 -22.14 -12.36 -3.51
C ASP A 44 -21.89 -13.82 -3.07
N GLY A 45 -22.68 -14.31 -2.11
CA GLY A 45 -22.53 -15.68 -1.59
C GLY A 45 -22.71 -16.80 -2.64
N SER A 46 -23.21 -16.49 -3.83
CA SER A 46 -23.54 -17.44 -4.90
C SER A 46 -22.77 -17.22 -6.20
N ARG A 47 -22.44 -15.97 -6.54
CA ARG A 47 -21.90 -15.59 -7.85
C ARG A 47 -20.69 -14.68 -7.72
N VAL A 48 -19.83 -14.75 -8.71
CA VAL A 48 -18.75 -13.79 -8.96
C VAL A 48 -18.81 -13.40 -10.44
N ASP A 49 -18.65 -12.12 -10.72
CA ASP A 49 -18.59 -11.54 -12.06
C ASP A 49 -17.34 -10.67 -12.14
N GLU A 50 -16.44 -11.02 -13.05
CA GLU A 50 -15.15 -10.35 -13.23
C GLU A 50 -15.10 -9.75 -14.63
N GLN A 51 -14.79 -8.46 -14.72
CA GLN A 51 -14.72 -7.70 -15.96
C GLN A 51 -13.44 -6.87 -15.98
N THR A 52 -12.72 -6.87 -17.10
CA THR A 52 -11.48 -6.10 -17.30
C THR A 52 -11.72 -5.02 -18.36
N GLN A 53 -10.96 -3.92 -18.30
CA GLN A 53 -11.11 -2.74 -19.18
C GLN A 53 -12.50 -2.09 -19.03
N VAL A 54 -12.97 -1.98 -17.80
CA VAL A 54 -14.25 -1.35 -17.47
C VAL A 54 -14.14 0.16 -17.63
N LEU A 55 -15.19 0.78 -18.19
CA LEU A 55 -15.24 2.24 -18.33
C LEU A 55 -15.60 2.88 -16.98
N PRO A 56 -14.91 3.96 -16.56
CA PRO A 56 -15.20 4.65 -15.30
C PRO A 56 -16.68 5.02 -15.12
N GLU A 57 -17.35 5.43 -16.20
CA GLU A 57 -18.74 5.87 -16.19
C GLU A 57 -19.74 4.77 -15.81
N SER A 58 -19.32 3.51 -15.89
CA SER A 58 -20.15 2.35 -15.52
C SER A 58 -20.02 1.93 -14.05
N LEU A 59 -19.06 2.48 -13.31
CA LEU A 59 -18.80 2.12 -11.91
C LEU A 59 -19.98 2.40 -10.95
N PRO A 60 -20.76 3.49 -11.09
CA PRO A 60 -21.93 3.72 -10.23
C PRO A 60 -22.94 2.58 -10.30
N ASP A 61 -23.21 2.07 -11.50
CA ASP A 61 -24.17 0.98 -11.71
C ASP A 61 -23.69 -0.36 -11.12
N LEU A 62 -22.39 -0.55 -10.96
CA LEU A 62 -21.82 -1.73 -10.30
C LEU A 62 -21.93 -1.61 -8.79
N THR A 63 -21.57 -0.45 -8.22
CA THR A 63 -21.55 -0.21 -6.77
C THR A 63 -22.95 -0.13 -6.14
N LEU A 64 -23.99 0.16 -6.94
CA LEU A 64 -25.39 0.17 -6.48
C LEU A 64 -26.05 -1.22 -6.42
N ARG A 65 -25.40 -2.27 -6.95
CA ARG A 65 -25.95 -3.63 -6.91
C ARG A 65 -25.94 -4.19 -5.48
N PRO A 66 -26.81 -5.15 -5.15
CA PRO A 66 -26.79 -5.84 -3.86
C PRO A 66 -25.67 -6.89 -3.80
N ALA A 67 -24.45 -6.50 -4.13
CA ALA A 67 -23.23 -7.30 -4.16
C ALA A 67 -22.07 -6.46 -3.63
N VAL A 68 -20.96 -7.11 -3.27
CA VAL A 68 -19.70 -6.40 -3.00
C VAL A 68 -18.95 -6.25 -4.32
N THR A 69 -18.41 -5.06 -4.60
CA THR A 69 -17.62 -4.80 -5.80
C THR A 69 -16.21 -4.36 -5.43
N TRP A 70 -15.21 -5.16 -5.82
CA TRP A 70 -13.83 -4.71 -5.86
C TRP A 70 -13.58 -4.02 -7.21
N ILE A 71 -13.11 -2.78 -7.18
CA ILE A 71 -12.67 -2.01 -8.34
C ILE A 71 -11.15 -1.88 -8.23
N ASP A 72 -10.43 -2.39 -9.21
CA ASP A 72 -8.97 -2.46 -9.22
C ASP A 72 -8.43 -1.63 -10.37
N VAL A 73 -7.72 -0.56 -10.04
CA VAL A 73 -7.28 0.50 -10.94
C VAL A 73 -5.76 0.49 -11.04
N ASP A 74 -5.26 0.05 -12.19
CA ASP A 74 -3.85 0.18 -12.56
C ASP A 74 -3.63 1.50 -13.29
N GLY A 75 -2.64 2.28 -12.86
CA GLY A 75 -2.16 3.46 -13.58
C GLY A 75 -2.68 4.78 -13.05
N VAL A 76 -2.33 5.12 -11.80
CA VAL A 76 -2.63 6.44 -11.17
C VAL A 76 -2.02 7.66 -11.85
N HIS A 77 -1.20 7.48 -12.89
CA HIS A 77 -0.62 8.56 -13.68
C HIS A 77 -1.62 9.23 -14.65
N ASP A 78 -2.79 8.61 -14.88
CA ASP A 78 -3.85 9.19 -15.71
C ASP A 78 -4.82 10.02 -14.87
N GLY A 79 -4.52 11.31 -14.75
CA GLY A 79 -5.34 12.23 -13.96
C GLY A 79 -6.76 12.45 -14.52
N ASP A 80 -7.00 12.25 -15.82
CA ASP A 80 -8.35 12.36 -16.39
C ASP A 80 -9.21 11.16 -15.98
N LEU A 81 -8.64 9.95 -15.98
CA LEU A 81 -9.28 8.76 -15.44
C LEU A 81 -9.63 8.94 -13.96
N LEU A 82 -8.66 9.35 -13.13
CA LEU A 82 -8.87 9.53 -11.69
C LEU A 82 -9.98 10.55 -11.40
N ARG A 83 -10.00 11.67 -12.13
CA ARG A 83 -11.09 12.67 -12.04
C ARG A 83 -12.43 12.06 -12.38
N THR A 84 -12.51 11.28 -13.46
CA THR A 84 -13.77 10.64 -13.87
C THR A 84 -14.26 9.67 -12.81
N ILE A 85 -13.37 8.84 -12.25
CA ILE A 85 -13.71 7.92 -11.15
C ILE A 85 -14.21 8.70 -9.93
N GLY A 86 -13.53 9.79 -9.56
CA GLY A 86 -13.92 10.60 -8.42
C GLY A 86 -15.26 11.30 -8.61
N ASP A 87 -15.53 11.85 -9.79
CA ASP A 87 -16.80 12.50 -10.11
C ASP A 87 -17.98 11.53 -10.04
N VAL A 88 -17.82 10.29 -10.52
CA VAL A 88 -18.91 9.31 -10.58
C VAL A 88 -19.13 8.56 -9.26
N LEU A 89 -18.09 8.41 -8.44
CA LEU A 89 -18.17 7.73 -7.13
C LEU A 89 -18.22 8.67 -5.93
N GLY A 90 -18.11 9.98 -6.16
CA GLY A 90 -18.14 11.00 -5.10
C GLY A 90 -16.87 11.07 -4.26
N ILE A 91 -15.71 10.74 -4.83
CA ILE A 91 -14.41 10.84 -4.15
C ILE A 91 -13.96 12.29 -4.17
N HIS A 92 -13.55 12.81 -3.00
CA HIS A 92 -13.18 14.20 -2.88
C HIS A 92 -11.90 14.53 -3.70
N PRO A 93 -11.80 15.69 -4.37
CA PRO A 93 -10.64 16.04 -5.19
C PRO A 93 -9.29 15.98 -4.46
N LEU A 94 -9.26 16.32 -3.16
CA LEU A 94 -8.04 16.20 -2.34
C LEU A 94 -7.58 14.74 -2.19
N THR A 95 -8.52 13.80 -2.06
CA THR A 95 -8.21 12.37 -2.03
C THR A 95 -7.62 11.90 -3.35
N LEU A 96 -8.12 12.42 -4.48
CA LEU A 96 -7.56 12.12 -5.81
C LEU A 96 -6.15 12.69 -5.98
N GLU A 97 -5.89 13.90 -5.47
CA GLU A 97 -4.55 14.51 -5.46
C GLU A 97 -3.56 13.65 -4.65
N ASP A 98 -4.00 13.07 -3.53
CA ASP A 98 -3.19 12.15 -2.74
C ASP A 98 -2.95 10.80 -3.41
N ILE A 99 -3.95 10.28 -4.15
CA ILE A 99 -3.83 9.07 -4.96
C ILE A 99 -2.78 9.28 -6.08
N GLU A 100 -2.82 10.43 -6.76
CA GLU A 100 -1.88 10.79 -7.83
C GLU A 100 -0.47 11.06 -7.27
N ASN A 101 -0.36 11.59 -6.04
CA ASN A 101 0.91 11.81 -5.38
C ASN A 101 1.47 10.54 -4.73
N THR A 102 2.24 9.77 -5.50
CA THR A 102 2.83 8.47 -5.08
C THR A 102 3.96 8.57 -4.03
N ARG A 103 4.26 9.77 -3.51
CA ARG A 103 5.30 10.01 -2.48
C ARG A 103 4.73 10.27 -1.09
N GLN A 104 3.44 10.08 -0.89
CA GLN A 104 2.82 10.29 0.41
C GLN A 104 3.29 9.25 1.43
N ARG A 105 3.23 9.64 2.70
CA ARG A 105 3.38 8.71 3.83
C ARG A 105 2.08 7.93 4.00
N PRO A 106 2.15 6.70 4.54
CA PRO A 106 0.94 5.98 4.94
C PRO A 106 0.04 6.85 5.82
N LYS A 107 -1.26 6.85 5.51
CA LYS A 107 -2.27 7.62 6.23
C LYS A 107 -3.65 7.02 6.03
N ILE A 108 -4.57 7.43 6.88
CA ILE A 108 -5.99 7.07 6.84
C ILE A 108 -6.82 8.32 7.06
N GLU A 109 -7.93 8.42 6.32
CA GLU A 109 -8.87 9.53 6.41
C GLU A 109 -10.31 8.99 6.34
N ASP A 110 -11.15 9.40 7.29
CA ASP A 110 -12.58 9.13 7.27
C ASP A 110 -13.33 10.33 6.72
N HIS A 111 -13.98 10.13 5.56
CA HIS A 111 -14.80 11.14 4.88
C HIS A 111 -16.30 10.94 5.14
N GLY A 112 -16.67 10.02 6.04
CA GLY A 112 -18.04 9.63 6.38
C GLY A 112 -18.63 8.64 5.38
N ASP A 113 -18.68 9.01 4.11
CA ASP A 113 -19.24 8.16 3.04
C ASP A 113 -18.25 7.09 2.54
N TYR A 114 -16.95 7.34 2.72
CA TYR A 114 -15.87 6.41 2.42
C TYR A 114 -14.69 6.59 3.37
N LEU A 115 -13.93 5.52 3.57
CA LEU A 115 -12.60 5.54 4.17
C LEU A 115 -11.54 5.56 3.07
N TYR A 116 -10.51 6.38 3.23
CA TYR A 116 -9.34 6.40 2.39
C TYR A 116 -8.11 5.95 3.17
N VAL A 117 -7.32 5.04 2.61
CA VAL A 117 -6.02 4.64 3.13
C VAL A 117 -4.97 4.74 2.03
N ALA A 118 -3.88 5.45 2.29
CA ALA A 118 -2.65 5.33 1.52
C ALA A 118 -1.68 4.44 2.31
N ILE A 119 -1.07 3.46 1.65
CA ILE A 119 -0.09 2.55 2.23
C ILE A 119 0.99 2.21 1.21
N ARG A 120 2.13 1.66 1.65
CA ARG A 120 3.18 1.16 0.76
C ARG A 120 3.05 -0.34 0.58
N MET A 121 3.05 -0.82 -0.66
CA MET A 121 3.28 -2.22 -0.97
C MET A 121 4.77 -2.42 -1.22
N LEU A 122 5.38 -3.36 -0.48
CA LEU A 122 6.81 -3.62 -0.55
C LEU A 122 7.07 -4.94 -1.25
N PHE A 123 8.12 -4.96 -2.07
CA PHE A 123 8.57 -6.16 -2.77
C PHE A 123 10.07 -6.33 -2.55
N PRO A 124 10.56 -7.55 -2.32
CA PRO A 124 11.99 -7.81 -2.28
C PRO A 124 12.66 -7.37 -3.59
N GLY A 125 13.81 -6.71 -3.47
CA GLY A 125 14.66 -6.32 -4.59
C GLY A 125 16.00 -7.06 -4.58
N SER A 126 16.88 -6.72 -5.52
CA SER A 126 18.27 -7.19 -5.52
C SER A 126 19.18 -6.26 -4.72
N ASP A 127 20.33 -6.79 -4.28
CA ASP A 127 21.43 -6.03 -3.66
C ASP A 127 21.02 -5.21 -2.43
N ASP A 128 20.39 -5.86 -1.45
CA ASP A 128 19.98 -5.25 -0.18
C ASP A 128 18.90 -4.18 -0.34
N ARG A 129 18.19 -4.13 -1.47
CA ARG A 129 17.13 -3.15 -1.73
C ARG A 129 15.75 -3.79 -1.71
N PHE A 130 14.75 -2.93 -1.62
CA PHE A 130 13.36 -3.30 -1.81
C PHE A 130 12.69 -2.29 -2.73
N ARG A 131 11.69 -2.76 -3.48
CA ARG A 131 10.80 -1.90 -4.24
C ARG A 131 9.65 -1.48 -3.34
N SER A 132 9.30 -0.20 -3.42
CA SER A 132 8.14 0.35 -2.71
C SER A 132 7.22 0.99 -3.73
N GLU A 133 5.94 0.69 -3.61
CA GLU A 133 4.88 1.26 -4.45
C GLU A 133 3.79 1.82 -3.55
N GLN A 134 3.23 2.98 -3.88
CA GLN A 134 2.04 3.45 -3.18
C GLN A 134 0.81 2.68 -3.67
N VAL A 135 0.04 2.16 -2.72
CA VAL A 135 -1.29 1.61 -2.99
C VAL A 135 -2.29 2.44 -2.18
N SER A 136 -3.30 2.94 -2.88
CA SER A 136 -4.40 3.69 -2.27
C SER A 136 -5.65 2.82 -2.26
N LEU A 137 -6.30 2.72 -1.10
CA LEU A 137 -7.52 1.97 -0.92
C LEU A 137 -8.66 2.91 -0.53
N VAL A 138 -9.81 2.75 -1.16
CA VAL A 138 -11.05 3.45 -0.81
C VAL A 138 -12.11 2.43 -0.45
N LEU A 139 -12.55 2.41 0.80
CA LEU A 139 -13.66 1.58 1.26
C LEU A 139 -14.93 2.42 1.30
N GLY A 140 -15.95 2.00 0.54
CA GLY A 140 -17.33 2.49 0.68
C GLY A 140 -18.25 1.40 1.22
N ASN A 141 -19.56 1.68 1.29
CA ASN A 141 -20.53 0.77 1.91
C ASN A 141 -20.61 -0.64 1.29
N ARG A 142 -20.37 -0.80 -0.03
CA ARG A 142 -20.38 -2.10 -0.73
C ARG A 142 -19.26 -2.27 -1.73
N TYR A 143 -18.25 -1.40 -1.69
CA TYR A 143 -17.17 -1.46 -2.65
C TYR A 143 -15.84 -1.17 -1.98
N VAL A 144 -14.79 -1.72 -2.58
CA VAL A 144 -13.41 -1.36 -2.28
C VAL A 144 -12.76 -0.99 -3.59
N ILE A 145 -12.06 0.14 -3.63
CA ILE A 145 -11.24 0.55 -4.77
C ILE A 145 -9.78 0.42 -4.39
N THR A 146 -8.98 -0.24 -5.22
CA THR A 146 -7.52 -0.22 -5.15
C THR A 146 -6.99 0.62 -6.30
N PHE A 147 -6.09 1.55 -6.00
CA PHE A 147 -5.36 2.35 -6.98
C PHE A 147 -3.88 2.02 -6.87
N GLN A 148 -3.29 1.60 -7.99
CA GLN A 148 -1.92 1.11 -8.09
C GLN A 148 -1.16 1.89 -9.16
N GLU A 149 0.15 1.99 -9.00
CA GLU A 149 0.99 2.68 -9.97
C GLU A 149 1.11 1.88 -11.27
N ARG A 150 1.14 0.54 -11.13
CA ARG A 150 1.36 -0.40 -12.23
C ARG A 150 0.78 -1.78 -11.93
N PRO A 151 0.62 -2.62 -12.97
CA PRO A 151 0.29 -4.03 -12.79
C PRO A 151 1.38 -4.82 -12.06
N GLY A 152 0.99 -5.82 -11.27
CA GLY A 152 1.90 -6.77 -10.61
C GLY A 152 1.89 -6.64 -9.08
N ASP A 153 0.71 -6.79 -8.50
CA ASP A 153 0.47 -6.66 -7.06
C ASP A 153 0.54 -7.99 -6.30
N LEU A 154 0.22 -7.94 -5.00
CA LEU A 154 0.20 -9.09 -4.10
C LEU A 154 -1.21 -9.73 -3.94
N PHE A 155 -2.22 -9.24 -4.66
CA PHE A 155 -3.63 -9.56 -4.42
C PHE A 155 -4.15 -10.77 -5.21
N ASP A 156 -3.32 -11.44 -6.01
CA ASP A 156 -3.76 -12.59 -6.83
C ASP A 156 -4.43 -13.69 -6.01
N HIS A 157 -3.92 -13.95 -4.81
CA HIS A 157 -4.50 -14.94 -3.93
C HIS A 157 -5.91 -14.56 -3.44
N ILE A 158 -6.23 -13.26 -3.32
CA ILE A 158 -7.58 -12.77 -3.03
C ILE A 158 -8.48 -12.99 -4.25
N ARG A 159 -8.00 -12.64 -5.46
CA ARG A 159 -8.71 -12.89 -6.72
C ARG A 159 -9.07 -14.37 -6.84
N GLU A 160 -8.13 -15.27 -6.55
CA GLU A 160 -8.34 -16.71 -6.56
C GLU A 160 -9.37 -17.18 -5.53
N ARG A 161 -9.30 -16.70 -4.29
CA ARG A 161 -10.28 -17.02 -3.24
C ARG A 161 -11.68 -16.54 -3.60
N LEU A 162 -11.80 -15.36 -4.20
CA LEU A 162 -13.07 -14.84 -4.71
C LEU A 162 -13.60 -15.69 -5.87
N ARG A 163 -12.76 -16.12 -6.81
CA ARG A 163 -13.14 -17.02 -7.93
C ARG A 163 -13.55 -18.42 -7.45
N ALA A 164 -12.86 -18.95 -6.44
CA ALA A 164 -13.15 -20.27 -5.88
C ALA A 164 -14.34 -20.27 -4.91
N GLY A 165 -14.70 -19.11 -4.33
CA GLY A 165 -15.74 -19.01 -3.32
C GLY A 165 -15.36 -19.69 -2.00
N THR A 166 -14.06 -19.70 -1.68
CA THR A 166 -13.54 -20.34 -0.47
C THR A 166 -13.58 -19.42 0.74
N GLY A 167 -13.82 -20.00 1.91
CA GLY A 167 -13.83 -19.26 3.18
C GLY A 167 -14.99 -18.25 3.28
N ARG A 168 -14.71 -17.10 3.89
CA ARG A 168 -15.71 -16.04 4.15
C ARG A 168 -15.73 -14.93 3.09
N PHE A 169 -14.81 -14.94 2.12
CA PHE A 169 -14.62 -13.83 1.18
C PHE A 169 -15.91 -13.44 0.44
N ARG A 170 -16.73 -14.42 0.00
CA ARG A 170 -17.98 -14.14 -0.73
C ARG A 170 -19.17 -13.79 0.16
N THR A 171 -19.13 -14.15 1.43
CA THR A 171 -20.25 -13.97 2.38
C THR A 171 -20.06 -12.80 3.32
N ALA A 172 -18.83 -12.28 3.41
CA ALA A 172 -18.49 -11.08 4.15
C ALA A 172 -18.71 -9.81 3.33
N GLY A 173 -18.73 -8.66 4.01
CA GLY A 173 -18.90 -7.35 3.41
C GLY A 173 -17.64 -6.79 2.74
N ALA A 174 -17.77 -5.58 2.20
CA ALA A 174 -16.65 -4.84 1.61
C ALA A 174 -15.56 -4.50 2.64
N ASP A 175 -15.93 -4.32 3.90
CA ASP A 175 -15.02 -4.11 5.02
C ASP A 175 -14.06 -5.28 5.23
N TYR A 176 -14.53 -6.52 5.12
CA TYR A 176 -13.67 -7.70 5.20
C TYR A 176 -12.71 -7.81 4.00
N LEU A 177 -13.18 -7.47 2.80
CA LEU A 177 -12.31 -7.41 1.62
C LEU A 177 -11.22 -6.35 1.81
N PHE A 178 -11.59 -5.18 2.30
CA PHE A 178 -10.66 -4.10 2.61
C PHE A 178 -9.62 -4.51 3.64
N TYR A 179 -10.04 -5.19 4.73
CA TYR A 179 -9.13 -5.82 5.68
C TYR A 179 -8.17 -6.79 4.96
N ALA A 180 -8.68 -7.73 4.18
CA ALA A 180 -7.86 -8.74 3.53
C ALA A 180 -6.83 -8.14 2.56
N LEU A 181 -7.19 -7.08 1.84
CA LEU A 181 -6.27 -6.33 0.98
C LEU A 181 -5.17 -5.65 1.80
N LEU A 182 -5.51 -5.01 2.92
CA LEU A 182 -4.51 -4.41 3.81
C LEU A 182 -3.59 -5.46 4.44
N ASP A 183 -4.15 -6.56 4.93
CA ASP A 183 -3.44 -7.70 5.51
C ASP A 183 -2.41 -8.27 4.51
N THR A 184 -2.82 -8.42 3.25
CA THR A 184 -1.94 -8.84 2.15
C THR A 184 -0.75 -7.89 1.92
N ILE A 185 -0.97 -6.59 2.04
CA ILE A 185 0.10 -5.59 1.89
C ILE A 185 1.08 -5.71 3.06
N ILE A 186 0.57 -5.89 4.28
CA ILE A 186 1.36 -6.03 5.51
C ILE A 186 2.16 -7.34 5.47
N ASP A 187 1.57 -8.45 5.00
CA ASP A 187 2.26 -9.73 4.78
C ASP A 187 3.46 -9.58 3.84
N GLY A 188 3.36 -8.71 2.83
CA GLY A 188 4.46 -8.37 1.94
C GLY A 188 5.70 -7.82 2.68
N TYR A 189 5.52 -7.20 3.85
CA TYR A 189 6.63 -6.64 4.63
C TYR A 189 7.46 -7.74 5.27
N PHE A 190 6.83 -8.84 5.71
CA PHE A 190 7.53 -10.00 6.24
C PHE A 190 8.42 -10.66 5.18
N THR A 191 7.95 -10.74 3.93
CA THR A 191 8.77 -11.23 2.82
C THR A 191 10.05 -10.39 2.63
N VAL A 192 9.98 -9.07 2.79
CA VAL A 192 11.16 -8.19 2.72
C VAL A 192 12.07 -8.36 3.94
N ILE A 193 11.48 -8.51 5.13
CA ILE A 193 12.21 -8.78 6.37
C ILE A 193 13.00 -10.10 6.28
N GLU A 194 12.41 -11.16 5.71
CA GLU A 194 13.08 -12.45 5.48
C GLU A 194 14.34 -12.29 4.64
N VAL A 195 14.28 -11.51 3.54
CA VAL A 195 15.46 -11.22 2.71
C VAL A 195 16.54 -10.45 3.49
N PHE A 196 16.14 -9.52 4.37
CA PHE A 196 17.10 -8.86 5.25
C PHE A 196 17.72 -9.82 6.27
N TRP A 197 16.96 -10.78 6.80
CA TRP A 197 17.49 -11.79 7.72
C TRP A 197 18.56 -12.66 7.06
N GLU A 198 18.27 -13.23 5.89
CA GLU A 198 19.24 -14.01 5.12
C GLU A 198 20.52 -13.20 4.84
N ARG A 199 20.37 -11.89 4.59
CA ARG A 199 21.51 -11.01 4.37
C ARG A 199 22.32 -10.73 5.63
N ILE A 200 21.67 -10.53 6.77
CA ILE A 200 22.33 -10.36 8.06
C ILE A 200 23.19 -11.59 8.35
N GLU A 201 22.64 -12.79 8.17
CA GLU A 201 23.36 -14.05 8.35
C GLU A 201 24.60 -14.14 7.45
N GLY A 202 24.45 -13.83 6.16
CA GLY A 202 25.59 -13.84 5.22
C GLY A 202 26.70 -12.84 5.60
N VAL A 203 26.34 -11.63 6.03
CA VAL A 203 27.32 -10.63 6.49
C VAL A 203 27.97 -11.06 7.81
N GLU A 204 27.25 -11.72 8.70
CA GLU A 204 27.79 -12.24 9.96
C GLU A 204 28.87 -13.30 9.71
N GLU A 205 28.64 -14.23 8.77
CA GLU A 205 29.63 -15.23 8.37
C GLU A 205 30.92 -14.59 7.82
N GLU A 206 30.81 -13.56 6.98
CA GLU A 206 31.96 -12.81 6.44
C GLU A 206 32.76 -12.13 7.56
N VAL A 207 32.08 -11.52 8.53
CA VAL A 207 32.70 -10.82 9.67
C VAL A 207 33.49 -11.79 10.55
N ILE A 208 32.98 -13.01 10.75
CA ILE A 208 33.62 -14.03 11.59
C ILE A 208 34.83 -14.66 10.88
N ALA A 209 34.75 -14.86 9.56
CA ALA A 209 35.76 -15.56 8.79
C ALA A 209 37.05 -14.73 8.60
N GLU A 210 37.00 -13.71 7.74
CA GLU A 210 38.14 -12.82 7.47
C GLU A 210 37.60 -11.49 6.91
N PRO A 211 37.26 -10.52 7.79
CA PRO A 211 36.59 -9.29 7.37
C PRO A 211 37.52 -8.40 6.53
N ASP A 212 37.00 -7.88 5.43
CA ASP A 212 37.69 -6.95 4.56
C ASP A 212 36.90 -5.64 4.36
N LYS A 213 37.30 -4.85 3.36
CA LYS A 213 36.66 -3.56 3.08
C LYS A 213 35.26 -3.76 2.48
N GLU A 214 35.07 -4.83 1.73
CA GLU A 214 33.84 -5.23 1.09
C GLU A 214 32.81 -5.67 2.15
N THR A 215 33.22 -6.41 3.18
CA THR A 215 32.38 -6.72 4.35
C THR A 215 31.88 -5.45 5.04
N LEU A 216 32.76 -4.46 5.26
CA LEU A 216 32.36 -3.19 5.85
C LEU A 216 31.34 -2.43 4.97
N GLN A 217 31.51 -2.48 3.65
CA GLN A 217 30.56 -1.86 2.71
C GLN A 217 29.19 -2.56 2.76
N ALA A 218 29.16 -3.89 2.84
CA ALA A 218 27.94 -4.67 2.99
C ALA A 218 27.19 -4.31 4.28
N ILE A 219 27.90 -4.21 5.42
CA ILE A 219 27.31 -3.76 6.70
C ILE A 219 26.66 -2.37 6.55
N TYR A 220 27.33 -1.42 5.90
CA TYR A 220 26.79 -0.08 5.71
C TYR A 220 25.59 -0.05 4.75
N ALA A 221 25.61 -0.85 3.69
CA ALA A 221 24.49 -0.97 2.77
C ALA A 221 23.26 -1.53 3.50
N LEU A 222 23.40 -2.67 4.18
CA LEU A 222 22.35 -3.30 4.96
C LEU A 222 21.77 -2.38 6.04
N LYS A 223 22.63 -1.66 6.78
CA LYS A 223 22.19 -0.67 7.76
C LYS A 223 21.32 0.41 7.13
N ARG A 224 21.68 0.92 5.95
CA ARG A 224 20.92 1.97 5.25
C ARG A 224 19.57 1.43 4.76
N SER A 225 19.55 0.21 4.24
CA SER A 225 18.32 -0.46 3.81
C SER A 225 17.34 -0.69 4.96
N LEU A 226 17.82 -1.14 6.11
CA LEU A 226 17.00 -1.30 7.32
C LEU A 226 16.43 0.04 7.80
N ILE A 227 17.21 1.12 7.76
CA ILE A 227 16.73 2.47 8.09
C ILE A 227 15.66 2.94 7.09
N ALA A 228 15.86 2.68 5.80
CA ALA A 228 14.89 3.01 4.76
C ALA A 228 13.59 2.24 4.95
N PHE A 229 13.67 0.94 5.22
CA PHE A 229 12.52 0.08 5.53
C PHE A 229 11.76 0.60 6.77
N GLN A 230 12.47 0.87 7.87
CA GLN A 230 11.86 1.39 9.09
C GLN A 230 11.10 2.70 8.84
N ARG A 231 11.64 3.61 8.01
CA ARG A 231 10.96 4.87 7.65
C ARG A 231 9.66 4.67 6.88
N VAL A 232 9.59 3.64 6.05
CA VAL A 232 8.40 3.31 5.27
C VAL A 232 7.34 2.64 6.13
N VAL A 233 7.74 1.72 7.01
CA VAL A 233 6.81 0.93 7.82
C VAL A 233 6.31 1.69 9.05
N TRP A 234 7.12 2.53 9.69
CA TRP A 234 6.74 3.17 10.95
C TRP A 234 5.41 3.97 10.90
N PRO A 235 5.11 4.75 9.84
CA PRO A 235 3.83 5.46 9.75
C PRO A 235 2.61 4.54 9.64
N LEU A 236 2.78 3.26 9.26
CA LEU A 236 1.69 2.29 9.24
C LEU A 236 1.04 2.13 10.62
N ARG A 237 1.82 2.30 11.70
CA ARG A 237 1.30 2.19 13.06
C ARG A 237 0.15 3.16 13.30
N ASP A 238 0.22 4.38 12.76
CA ASP A 238 -0.84 5.37 12.93
C ASP A 238 -2.13 4.94 12.19
N VAL A 239 -1.97 4.34 11.00
CA VAL A 239 -3.09 3.73 10.24
C VAL A 239 -3.71 2.57 11.02
N ALA A 240 -2.88 1.68 11.57
CA ALA A 240 -3.34 0.51 12.30
C ALA A 240 -4.08 0.91 13.60
N VAL A 241 -3.57 1.90 14.34
CA VAL A 241 -4.25 2.44 15.53
C VAL A 241 -5.63 3.00 15.19
N GLU A 242 -5.76 3.73 14.09
CA GLU A 242 -7.04 4.32 13.72
C GLU A 242 -8.06 3.24 13.28
N LEU A 243 -7.61 2.23 12.53
CA LEU A 243 -8.45 1.08 12.17
C LEU A 243 -8.88 0.26 13.41
N GLU A 244 -8.00 0.11 14.40
CA GLU A 244 -8.30 -0.59 15.66
C GLU A 244 -9.37 0.12 16.49
N ARG A 245 -9.37 1.47 16.50
CA ARG A 245 -10.39 2.27 17.19
C ARG A 245 -11.78 2.05 16.61
N GLY A 246 -11.88 1.77 15.31
CA GLY A 246 -13.14 1.40 14.65
C GLY A 246 -14.20 2.49 14.69
N GLU A 247 -13.80 3.76 14.58
CA GLU A 247 -14.72 4.90 14.68
C GLU A 247 -15.62 5.05 13.43
N SER A 248 -15.21 4.45 12.31
CA SER A 248 -15.95 4.52 11.06
C SER A 248 -17.15 3.57 11.02
N SER A 249 -18.30 4.07 10.60
CA SER A 249 -19.50 3.24 10.38
C SER A 249 -19.37 2.22 9.25
N LEU A 250 -18.32 2.32 8.44
CA LEU A 250 -18.05 1.42 7.32
C LEU A 250 -17.38 0.10 7.74
N ILE A 251 -16.82 0.04 8.95
CA ILE A 251 -16.18 -1.17 9.46
C ILE A 251 -17.09 -1.81 10.51
N GLY A 252 -17.56 -3.04 10.25
CA GLY A 252 -18.40 -3.75 11.21
C GLY A 252 -17.60 -4.37 12.36
N ASP A 253 -18.27 -4.60 13.51
CA ASP A 253 -17.68 -5.23 14.70
C ASP A 253 -17.01 -6.59 14.41
N ALA A 254 -17.57 -7.36 13.47
CA ALA A 254 -17.01 -8.65 13.07
C ALA A 254 -15.65 -8.50 12.38
N THR A 255 -15.44 -7.41 11.65
CA THR A 255 -14.19 -7.09 10.93
C THR A 255 -13.18 -6.44 11.87
N LEU A 256 -13.61 -5.65 12.86
CA LEU A 256 -12.72 -5.05 13.86
C LEU A 256 -11.87 -6.06 14.64
N VAL A 257 -12.38 -7.28 14.85
CA VAL A 257 -11.60 -8.35 15.50
C VAL A 257 -10.35 -8.69 14.68
N TYR A 258 -10.44 -8.67 13.36
CA TYR A 258 -9.32 -8.95 12.48
C TYR A 258 -8.31 -7.80 12.44
N PHE A 259 -8.78 -6.54 12.46
CA PHE A 259 -7.87 -5.39 12.57
C PHE A 259 -7.10 -5.38 13.89
N ARG A 260 -7.70 -5.82 15.00
CA ARG A 260 -7.02 -5.98 16.29
C ARG A 260 -5.96 -7.08 16.24
N ASP A 261 -6.26 -8.20 15.59
CA ASP A 261 -5.29 -9.29 15.40
C ASP A 261 -4.11 -8.84 14.53
N ALA A 262 -4.38 -8.12 13.44
CA ALA A 262 -3.34 -7.54 12.59
C ALA A 262 -2.47 -6.52 13.33
N TYR A 263 -3.07 -5.69 14.21
CA TYR A 263 -2.32 -4.76 15.06
C TYR A 263 -1.34 -5.46 16.00
N ASP A 264 -1.74 -6.58 16.61
CA ASP A 264 -0.88 -7.37 17.48
C ASP A 264 0.34 -7.97 16.73
N HIS A 265 0.27 -8.05 15.40
CA HIS A 265 1.35 -8.55 14.53
C HIS A 265 2.21 -7.45 13.88
N THR A 266 1.83 -6.16 13.96
CA THR A 266 2.58 -5.00 13.41
C THR A 266 3.41 -4.25 14.44
#